data_AF-A0A7C1V1S0-F1
#
_entry.id   AF-A0A7C1V1S0-F1
#
_cell.length_a   1.000
_cell.length_b   1.000
_cell.length_c   1.000
_cell.angle_alpha   90.00
_cell.angle_beta   90.00
_cell.angle_gamma   90.00
#
_symmetry.space_group_name_H-M   'P 1'
#
loop_
_entity.id
_entity.type
_entity.pdbx_description
1 polymer ?
#
loop_
_entity_poly.entity_id
_entity_poly.type
_entity_poly.pdbx_seq_one_letter_code
_entity_poly.pdbx_strand_id
1 'polypeptide(L)'
;MDGAEKTIHIVSNDPELTNDDRHKILASIMKSSSYFVASEVPVWIELENQYTGHIDLLLFNPATKTIYVTDYKPNLVYNNLGKLAFTNAIPQLAAYGLTIQEQADINLQCIIFNDEAAWIFDPALVLGPIDEFMMDQFSGWIPPWVDFSYYLSFSEFL
;
A
#
# COMPACT_ATOMS: atom_id res chain seq x y z
N MET A 1 11.80 -22.34 0.53
CA MET A 1 10.58 -21.74 1.06
C MET A 1 10.45 -22.13 2.51
N ASP A 2 10.40 -21.15 3.40
CA ASP A 2 10.05 -21.41 4.81
C ASP A 2 8.57 -21.85 4.93
N GLY A 3 8.10 -22.12 6.16
CA GLY A 3 6.71 -22.53 6.40
C GLY A 3 5.67 -21.44 6.12
N ALA A 4 6.01 -20.16 6.29
CA ALA A 4 5.13 -19.02 6.07
C ALA A 4 5.01 -18.67 4.58
N GLU A 5 6.12 -18.60 3.85
CA GLU A 5 6.17 -18.42 2.38
C GLU A 5 5.34 -19.50 1.68
N LYS A 6 5.49 -20.75 2.10
CA LYS A 6 4.72 -21.86 1.54
C LYS A 6 3.22 -21.72 1.81
N THR A 7 2.85 -21.24 2.99
CA THR A 7 1.44 -21.00 3.34
C THR A 7 0.87 -19.86 2.51
N ILE A 8 1.59 -18.75 2.37
CA ILE A 8 1.16 -17.59 1.56
C ILE A 8 0.98 -18.00 0.09
N HIS A 9 1.90 -18.79 -0.47
CA HIS A 9 1.77 -19.28 -1.84
C HIS A 9 0.54 -20.18 -2.03
N ILE A 10 0.25 -21.09 -1.10
CA ILE A 10 -0.97 -21.92 -1.16
C ILE A 10 -2.21 -21.04 -1.09
N VAL A 11 -2.25 -20.12 -0.12
CA VAL A 11 -3.37 -19.20 0.10
C VAL A 11 -3.58 -18.27 -1.11
N SER A 12 -2.54 -17.90 -1.84
CA SER A 12 -2.62 -17.03 -3.02
C SER A 12 -3.15 -17.76 -4.26
N ASN A 13 -3.01 -19.07 -4.33
CA ASN A 13 -3.34 -19.86 -5.52
C ASN A 13 -4.56 -20.78 -5.36
N ASP A 14 -5.14 -20.88 -4.15
CA ASP A 14 -6.32 -21.70 -3.91
C ASP A 14 -7.56 -21.10 -4.60
N PRO A 15 -8.18 -21.77 -5.59
CA PRO A 15 -9.32 -21.22 -6.33
C PRO A 15 -10.62 -21.17 -5.50
N GLU A 16 -10.68 -21.87 -4.35
CA GLU A 16 -11.87 -21.88 -3.48
C GLU A 16 -11.92 -20.67 -2.54
N LEU A 17 -10.80 -19.96 -2.36
CA LEU A 17 -10.72 -18.79 -1.48
C LEU A 17 -11.11 -17.49 -2.20
N THR A 18 -12.03 -16.74 -1.59
CA THR A 18 -12.34 -15.37 -2.01
C THR A 18 -11.18 -14.42 -1.69
N ASN A 19 -11.18 -13.21 -2.24
CA ASN A 19 -10.15 -12.23 -1.89
C ASN A 19 -10.18 -11.92 -0.38
N ASP A 20 -11.36 -11.68 0.19
CA ASP A 20 -11.53 -11.41 1.61
C ASP A 20 -11.02 -12.55 2.50
N ASP A 21 -11.20 -13.81 2.08
CA ASP A 21 -10.66 -14.96 2.82
C ASP A 21 -9.14 -14.93 2.84
N ARG A 22 -8.50 -14.58 1.72
CA ARG A 22 -7.03 -14.49 1.63
C ARG A 22 -6.49 -13.39 2.55
N HIS A 23 -7.13 -12.23 2.61
CA HIS A 23 -6.72 -11.15 3.52
C HIS A 23 -6.87 -11.57 4.99
N LYS A 24 -7.98 -12.22 5.36
CA LYS A 24 -8.18 -12.76 6.73
C LYS A 24 -7.14 -13.81 7.12
N ILE A 25 -6.81 -14.72 6.20
CA ILE A 25 -5.79 -15.76 6.44
C ILE A 25 -4.42 -15.12 6.57
N LEU A 26 -4.05 -14.18 5.69
CA LEU A 26 -2.81 -13.43 5.78
C LEU A 26 -2.69 -12.71 7.14
N ALA A 27 -3.72 -11.99 7.57
CA ALA A 27 -3.74 -11.34 8.88
C ALA A 27 -3.54 -12.35 10.01
N SER A 28 -4.15 -13.54 9.92
CA SER A 28 -3.96 -14.63 10.90
C SER A 28 -2.51 -15.12 10.96
N ILE A 29 -1.86 -15.32 9.81
CA ILE A 29 -0.44 -15.71 9.72
C ILE A 29 0.43 -14.63 10.36
N MET A 30 0.20 -13.36 9.98
CA MET A 30 1.02 -12.23 10.39
C MET A 30 0.90 -11.90 11.87
N LYS A 31 -0.21 -12.19 12.54
CA LYS A 31 -0.37 -11.99 14.01
C LYS A 31 0.68 -12.71 14.86
N SER A 32 1.34 -13.74 14.32
CA SER A 32 2.43 -14.44 15.01
C SER A 32 3.80 -13.76 14.86
N SER A 33 3.92 -12.81 13.93
CA SER A 33 5.15 -12.07 13.67
C SER A 33 5.41 -11.00 14.74
N SER A 34 6.66 -10.86 15.15
CA SER A 34 7.11 -9.78 16.04
C SER A 34 7.03 -8.39 15.39
N TYR A 35 6.87 -8.32 14.06
CA TYR A 35 6.71 -7.06 13.34
C TYR A 35 5.25 -6.62 13.21
N PHE A 36 4.29 -7.49 13.53
CA PHE A 36 2.88 -7.18 13.35
C PHE A 36 2.38 -6.17 14.38
N VAL A 37 1.72 -5.11 13.90
CA VAL A 37 1.05 -4.11 14.75
C VAL A 37 -0.45 -4.30 14.68
N ALA A 38 -1.01 -4.27 13.46
CA ALA A 38 -2.45 -4.37 13.24
C ALA A 38 -2.77 -4.85 11.82
N SER A 39 -4.04 -5.21 11.58
CA SER A 39 -4.59 -5.57 10.28
C SER A 39 -5.96 -4.91 10.10
N GLU A 40 -6.37 -4.66 8.85
CA GLU A 40 -7.66 -4.02 8.51
C GLU A 40 -7.81 -2.66 9.20
N VAL A 41 -6.75 -1.84 9.17
CA VAL A 41 -6.71 -0.56 9.88
C VAL A 41 -7.49 0.47 9.07
N PRO A 42 -8.61 1.01 9.58
CA PRO A 42 -9.36 2.02 8.86
C PRO A 42 -8.52 3.30 8.75
N VAL A 43 -8.53 3.89 7.56
CA VAL A 43 -7.91 5.18 7.28
C VAL A 43 -8.94 6.08 6.62
N TRP A 44 -8.99 7.33 7.06
CA TRP A 44 -9.86 8.36 6.52
C TRP A 44 -9.03 9.61 6.25
N ILE A 45 -9.26 10.21 5.09
CA ILE A 45 -8.65 11.47 4.68
C ILE A 45 -9.76 12.51 4.73
N GLU A 46 -9.59 13.52 5.57
CA GLU A 46 -10.55 14.61 5.71
C GLU A 46 -10.43 15.59 4.53
N LEU A 47 -11.01 15.22 3.38
CA LEU A 47 -11.23 16.12 2.22
C LEU A 47 -12.72 16.44 2.07
N GLU A 48 -13.08 17.42 1.22
CA GLU A 48 -14.48 17.75 0.90
C GLU A 48 -15.29 16.51 0.46
N ASN A 49 -14.63 15.53 -0.17
CA ASN A 49 -15.12 14.17 -0.36
C ASN A 49 -14.29 13.21 0.51
N GLN A 50 -14.92 12.52 1.46
CA GLN A 50 -14.22 11.58 2.36
C GLN A 50 -13.62 10.42 1.57
N TYR A 51 -12.29 10.36 1.48
CA TYR A 51 -11.60 9.14 1.05
C TYR A 51 -11.45 8.23 2.26
N THR A 52 -12.01 7.02 2.16
CA THR A 52 -11.93 6.00 3.21
C THR A 52 -11.35 4.71 2.65
N GLY A 53 -10.67 3.95 3.50
CA GLY A 53 -10.06 2.69 3.13
C GLY A 53 -9.63 1.87 4.33
N HIS A 54 -9.08 0.70 4.06
CA HIS A 54 -8.48 -0.15 5.07
C HIS A 54 -7.07 -0.54 4.62
N ILE A 55 -6.10 -0.35 5.50
CA ILE A 55 -4.74 -0.86 5.33
C ILE A 55 -4.75 -2.33 5.73
N ASP A 56 -4.29 -3.21 4.85
CA ASP A 56 -4.34 -4.66 5.10
C ASP A 56 -3.51 -5.05 6.32
N LEU A 57 -2.26 -4.57 6.40
CA LEU A 57 -1.39 -4.75 7.55
C LEU A 57 -0.61 -3.47 7.85
N LEU A 58 -0.45 -3.22 9.14
CA LEU A 58 0.50 -2.26 9.67
C LEU A 58 1.60 -3.06 10.37
N LEU A 59 2.84 -2.85 9.95
CA LEU A 59 4.02 -3.52 10.50
C LEU A 59 5.00 -2.50 11.07
N PHE A 60 5.80 -2.92 12.05
CA PHE A 60 6.86 -2.11 12.63
C PHE A 60 8.15 -2.91 12.74
N ASN A 61 9.22 -2.39 12.13
CA ASN A 61 10.57 -2.93 12.30
C ASN A 61 11.31 -2.14 13.40
N PRO A 62 11.55 -2.73 14.59
CA PRO A 62 12.20 -2.03 15.70
C PRO A 62 13.67 -1.71 15.45
N ALA A 63 14.36 -2.46 14.57
CA ALA A 63 15.77 -2.24 14.27
C ALA A 63 15.99 -0.97 13.44
N THR A 64 15.12 -0.73 12.47
CA THR A 64 15.17 0.46 11.59
C THR A 64 14.23 1.59 12.03
N LYS A 65 13.38 1.31 13.03
CA LYS A 65 12.29 2.19 13.48
C LYS A 65 11.37 2.59 12.33
N THR A 66 11.09 1.65 11.42
CA THR A 66 10.27 1.89 10.23
C THR A 66 8.88 1.31 10.43
N ILE A 67 7.85 2.10 10.17
CA ILE A 67 6.48 1.63 10.00
C ILE A 67 6.27 1.27 8.53
N TYR A 68 5.68 0.11 8.29
CA TYR A 68 5.28 -0.31 6.96
C TYR A 68 3.76 -0.34 6.84
N VAL A 69 3.25 0.41 5.88
CA VAL A 69 1.85 0.37 5.45
C VAL A 69 1.78 -0.59 4.27
N THR A 70 1.05 -1.70 4.42
CA THR A 70 1.09 -2.77 3.41
C THR A 70 -0.25 -2.98 2.73
N ASP A 71 -0.18 -3.35 1.46
CA ASP A 71 -1.32 -3.73 0.62
C ASP A 71 -1.02 -5.09 -0.03
N TYR A 72 -1.83 -6.08 0.34
CA TYR A 72 -1.73 -7.43 -0.19
C TYR A 72 -2.59 -7.56 -1.43
N LYS A 73 -1.96 -7.93 -2.53
CA LYS A 73 -2.57 -7.91 -3.86
C LYS A 73 -2.41 -9.27 -4.54
N PRO A 74 -3.10 -10.33 -4.07
CA PRO A 74 -2.92 -11.70 -4.57
C PRO A 74 -3.26 -11.85 -6.06
N ASN A 75 -4.08 -10.94 -6.60
CA ASN A 75 -4.52 -10.99 -7.99
C ASN A 75 -3.69 -10.09 -8.92
N LEU A 76 -2.78 -9.26 -8.38
CA LEU A 76 -1.93 -8.41 -9.20
C LEU A 76 -0.64 -9.16 -9.58
N VAL A 77 -0.07 -8.75 -10.70
CA VAL A 77 1.13 -9.35 -11.30
C VAL A 77 2.21 -8.27 -11.35
N TYR A 78 3.35 -8.54 -10.72
CA TYR A 78 4.40 -7.53 -10.50
C TYR A 78 5.08 -7.06 -11.80
N ASN A 79 5.09 -7.88 -12.85
CA ASN A 79 5.71 -7.58 -14.15
C ASN A 79 4.68 -7.30 -15.26
N ASN A 80 3.46 -6.89 -14.89
CA ASN A 80 2.39 -6.57 -15.81
C ASN A 80 2.31 -5.05 -16.06
N LEU A 81 1.93 -4.66 -17.29
CA LEU A 81 1.75 -3.25 -17.70
C LEU A 81 0.29 -2.88 -17.96
N GLY A 82 -0.65 -3.77 -17.64
CA GLY A 82 -2.08 -3.60 -17.87
C GLY A 82 -2.88 -3.46 -16.57
N LYS A 83 -4.17 -3.79 -16.62
CA LYS A 83 -5.10 -3.64 -15.49
C LYS A 83 -4.72 -4.41 -14.21
N LEU A 84 -3.86 -5.43 -14.33
CA LEU A 84 -3.40 -6.26 -13.21
C LEU A 84 -2.01 -5.86 -12.70
N ALA A 85 -1.48 -4.72 -13.14
CA ALA A 85 -0.16 -4.24 -12.70
C ALA A 85 -0.16 -3.81 -11.24
N PHE A 86 0.95 -4.08 -10.53
CA PHE A 86 1.23 -3.53 -9.19
C PHE A 86 1.15 -2.00 -9.16
N THR A 87 1.57 -1.34 -10.25
CA THR A 87 1.55 0.12 -10.37
C THR A 87 0.17 0.73 -10.17
N ASN A 88 -0.91 -0.02 -10.46
CA ASN A 88 -2.28 0.47 -10.26
C ASN A 88 -2.67 0.58 -8.77
N ALA A 89 -1.96 -0.11 -7.87
CA ALA A 89 -2.20 -0.04 -6.43
C ALA A 89 -1.35 1.05 -5.74
N ILE A 90 -0.26 1.51 -6.39
CA ILE A 90 0.66 2.51 -5.80
C ILE A 90 -0.07 3.78 -5.35
N PRO A 91 -0.94 4.42 -6.16
CA PRO A 91 -1.56 5.68 -5.75
C PRO A 91 -2.40 5.55 -4.48
N GLN A 92 -3.20 4.49 -4.37
CA GLN A 92 -4.03 4.23 -3.20
C GLN A 92 -3.16 4.00 -1.97
N LEU A 93 -2.14 3.15 -2.07
CA LEU A 93 -1.28 2.84 -0.93
C LEU A 93 -0.41 4.03 -0.52
N ALA A 94 0.07 4.83 -1.47
CA ALA A 94 0.78 6.07 -1.19
C ALA A 94 -0.10 7.05 -0.42
N ALA A 95 -1.38 7.18 -0.78
CA ALA A 95 -2.32 8.01 -0.04
C ALA A 95 -2.49 7.57 1.42
N TYR A 96 -2.60 6.26 1.67
CA TYR A 96 -2.64 5.73 3.04
C TYR A 96 -1.35 6.02 3.81
N GLY A 97 -0.20 5.81 3.19
CA GLY A 97 1.11 6.10 3.79
C GLY A 97 1.27 7.56 4.19
N LEU A 98 0.95 8.48 3.27
CA LEU A 98 1.02 9.92 3.51
C LEU A 98 0.05 10.36 4.62
N THR A 99 -1.17 9.83 4.64
CA THR A 99 -2.15 10.14 5.69
C THR A 99 -1.65 9.76 7.09
N ILE A 100 -1.00 8.62 7.24
CA ILE A 100 -0.41 8.21 8.52
C ILE A 100 0.80 9.09 8.85
N GLN A 101 1.63 9.40 7.85
CA GLN A 101 2.81 10.23 8.03
C GLN A 101 2.48 11.67 8.47
N GLU A 102 1.34 12.22 8.09
CA GLU A 102 0.88 13.53 8.60
C GLU A 102 0.49 13.51 10.07
N GLN A 103 0.03 12.37 10.59
CA GLN A 103 -0.44 12.25 11.97
C GLN A 103 0.70 12.15 12.98
N ALA A 104 1.90 11.77 12.53
CA ALA A 104 3.06 11.59 13.40
C ALA A 104 4.38 11.70 12.62
N ASP A 105 5.41 12.24 13.27
CA ASP A 105 6.78 12.23 12.74
C ASP A 105 7.37 10.80 12.81
N ILE A 106 7.08 10.00 11.78
CA ILE A 106 7.46 8.58 11.68
C ILE A 106 8.22 8.30 10.37
N ASN A 107 9.22 7.41 10.47
CA ASN A 107 9.84 6.82 9.29
C ASN A 107 8.88 5.76 8.71
N LEU A 108 8.31 6.03 7.53
CA LEU A 108 7.27 5.21 6.93
C LEU A 108 7.67 4.77 5.51
N GLN A 109 7.38 3.51 5.20
CA GLN A 109 7.44 2.97 3.83
C GLN A 109 6.16 2.22 3.50
N CYS A 110 5.83 2.15 2.22
CA CYS A 110 4.73 1.36 1.72
C CYS A 110 5.23 0.04 1.13
N ILE A 111 4.46 -1.04 1.31
CA ILE A 111 4.74 -2.35 0.70
C ILE A 111 3.52 -2.82 -0.08
N ILE A 112 3.65 -3.02 -1.39
CA ILE A 112 2.71 -3.82 -2.17
C ILE A 112 3.30 -5.21 -2.31
N PHE A 113 2.55 -6.26 -2.02
CA PHE A 113 3.08 -7.62 -2.17
C PHE A 113 2.03 -8.65 -2.57
N ASN A 114 2.51 -9.75 -3.14
CA ASN A 114 1.80 -10.99 -3.35
C ASN A 114 2.75 -12.17 -3.00
N ASP A 115 2.45 -13.38 -3.44
CA ASP A 115 3.31 -14.55 -3.24
C ASP A 115 4.53 -14.61 -4.18
N GLU A 116 4.62 -13.74 -5.17
CA GLU A 116 5.70 -13.71 -6.16
C GLU A 116 6.72 -12.58 -5.89
N ALA A 117 6.27 -11.42 -5.42
CA ALA A 117 7.08 -10.23 -5.28
C ALA A 117 6.57 -9.27 -4.20
N ALA A 118 7.46 -8.39 -3.74
CA ALA A 118 7.14 -7.26 -2.88
C ALA A 118 7.85 -6.00 -3.40
N TRP A 119 7.11 -4.90 -3.52
CA TRP A 119 7.64 -3.57 -3.86
C TRP A 119 7.59 -2.69 -2.63
N ILE A 120 8.75 -2.18 -2.23
CA ILE A 120 8.89 -1.24 -1.11
C ILE A 120 9.19 0.13 -1.69
N PHE A 121 8.46 1.15 -1.26
CA PHE A 121 8.67 2.52 -1.72
C PHE A 121 8.32 3.56 -0.65
N ASP A 122 8.89 4.75 -0.83
CA ASP A 122 8.52 5.94 -0.07
C ASP A 122 7.27 6.56 -0.71
N PRO A 123 6.17 6.74 0.04
CA PRO A 123 4.92 7.23 -0.52
C PRO A 123 5.00 8.69 -1.00
N ALA A 124 5.90 9.51 -0.44
CA ALA A 124 6.11 10.89 -0.86
C ALA A 124 6.92 10.98 -2.17
N LEU A 125 7.81 10.02 -2.41
CA LEU A 125 8.70 10.04 -3.57
C LEU A 125 8.17 9.28 -4.78
N VAL A 126 7.22 8.34 -4.61
CA VAL A 126 6.79 7.44 -5.70
C VAL A 126 5.84 8.10 -6.71
N LEU A 127 5.05 9.09 -6.29
CA LEU A 127 4.00 9.68 -7.12
C LEU A 127 4.58 10.58 -8.23
N GLY A 128 5.62 11.35 -7.92
CA GLY A 128 6.28 12.25 -8.89
C GLY A 128 6.79 11.55 -10.15
N PRO A 129 7.58 10.46 -10.04
CA PRO A 129 8.01 9.69 -11.20
C PRO A 129 6.87 9.09 -12.02
N ILE A 130 5.74 8.74 -11.40
CA ILE A 130 4.55 8.27 -12.12
C ILE A 130 3.94 9.42 -12.93
N ASP A 131 3.85 10.61 -12.34
CA ASP A 131 3.35 11.79 -13.04
C ASP A 131 4.25 12.17 -14.22
N GLU A 132 5.56 12.19 -14.03
CA GLU A 132 6.53 12.44 -15.11
C GLU A 132 6.36 11.43 -16.26
N PHE A 133 6.26 10.14 -15.94
CA PHE A 133 6.03 9.10 -16.94
C PHE A 133 4.71 9.28 -17.68
N MET A 134 3.61 9.50 -16.95
CA MET A 134 2.28 9.64 -17.55
C MET A 134 2.16 10.90 -18.41
N MET A 135 2.78 12.00 -17.99
CA MET A 135 2.86 13.24 -18.78
C MET A 135 3.62 13.06 -20.09
N ASP A 136 4.70 12.27 -20.09
CA ASP A 136 5.48 11.93 -21.30
C ASP A 136 4.66 11.07 -22.28
N GLN A 137 3.82 10.17 -21.76
CA GLN A 137 2.94 9.32 -22.58
C GLN A 137 1.67 10.05 -23.05
N PHE A 138 1.14 10.97 -22.26
CA PHE A 138 -0.08 11.71 -22.54
C PHE A 138 -0.03 13.11 -21.92
N SER A 139 0.17 14.14 -22.76
CA SER A 139 0.29 15.53 -22.31
C SER A 139 -0.97 16.13 -21.67
N GLY A 140 -2.11 15.44 -21.75
CA GLY A 140 -3.36 15.81 -21.08
C GLY A 140 -3.57 15.09 -19.76
N TRP A 141 -2.56 14.40 -19.22
CA TRP A 141 -2.63 13.73 -17.94
C TRP A 141 -2.95 14.73 -16.81
N ILE A 142 -3.96 14.38 -16.02
CA ILE A 142 -4.30 15.07 -14.78
C ILE A 142 -4.20 13.98 -13.69
N PRO A 143 -3.22 14.07 -12.78
CA PRO A 143 -3.04 13.05 -11.77
C PRO A 143 -4.29 12.91 -10.90
N PRO A 144 -4.83 11.70 -10.71
CA PRO A 144 -5.98 11.48 -9.83
C PRO A 144 -5.76 11.89 -8.38
N TRP A 145 -4.48 12.00 -7.97
CA TRP A 145 -4.07 12.42 -6.64
C TRP A 145 -3.76 13.93 -6.54
N VAL A 146 -4.01 14.75 -7.58
CA VAL A 146 -3.76 16.21 -7.52
C VAL A 146 -4.44 16.85 -6.31
N ASP A 147 -5.73 16.57 -6.10
CA ASP A 147 -6.46 17.16 -4.97
C ASP A 147 -5.84 16.73 -3.65
N PHE A 148 -5.51 15.44 -3.53
CA PHE A 148 -4.86 14.89 -2.34
C PHE A 148 -3.48 15.54 -2.07
N SER A 149 -2.62 15.64 -3.09
CA SER A 149 -1.29 16.27 -2.99
C SER A 149 -1.36 17.76 -2.66
N TYR A 150 -2.39 18.47 -3.14
CA TYR A 150 -2.61 19.87 -2.80
C TYR A 150 -2.85 20.03 -1.30
N TYR A 151 -3.70 19.21 -0.68
CA TYR A 151 -3.97 19.31 0.76
C TYR A 151 -2.76 18.97 1.64
N LEU A 152 -1.97 17.95 1.27
CA LEU A 152 -0.72 17.63 1.98
C LEU A 152 0.26 18.83 1.99
N SER A 153 0.27 19.65 0.92
CA SER A 153 1.16 20.82 0.86
C SER A 153 0.71 22.00 1.73
N PHE A 154 -0.54 22.01 2.21
CA PHE A 154 -1.07 23.07 3.08
C PHE A 154 -1.02 22.72 4.57
N SER A 155 -0.88 21.44 4.93
CA SER A 155 -0.70 21.03 6.34
C SER A 155 0.65 21.50 6.91
N GLU A 156 1.64 21.81 6.07
CA GLU A 156 2.91 22.43 6.48
C GLU A 156 2.81 23.92 6.89
N PHE A 157 1.64 24.57 6.73
CA PHE A 157 1.43 25.99 7.00
C PHE A 157 0.44 26.30 8.15
N LEU A 158 0.04 25.29 8.93
CA LEU A 158 -0.78 25.41 10.14
C LEU A 158 0.00 24.94 11.38
#